data_AF-E3FS07-F1
#
_entry.id   AF-E3FS07-F1
#
_cell.length_a   1.000
_cell.length_b   1.000
_cell.length_c   1.000
_cell.angle_alpha   90.00
_cell.angle_beta   90.00
_cell.angle_gamma   90.00
#
_symmetry.space_group_name_H-M   'P 1'
#
loop_
_entity.id
_entity.type
_entity.pdbx_description
1 polymer ?
#
loop_
_entity_poly.entity_id
_entity_poly.type
_entity_poly.pdbx_seq_one_letter_code
_entity_poly.pdbx_strand_id
1 'polypeptide(L)'
;MCLCWPSEAHAQAWSLSNAQRQAYLYYYAPIVFKRANGNNGRHGYDWITHFNFDQDNIFSNNKLNWKNIPQYVDASANGSGAYSHWRIRPTLYTSLIEFMDGGKSLVLIYHVYHALDKNAAGDYQLHDWERVEMLVKNVTGSPGGGEYVAYAVVTQHQRNVVRQYGSSELNFMPTATGKHLMIWQAEWSDKLLAAHGQELRFVTNPASWVSGQMAAGNAKAEVGVNDDGGKKNVHYAFVPGGSLGAVSTFAAQPITYATASSLASRSDNGSSVTWPSVKRVTYELQDIADIWPTHWQYGGYQTHWLSTSPSDVLLESPILNEAGQAEVSTGLQRFYAKTRDIENEDDRDGYPAKKWLFGTYELNASASDSGGGGSGAFHDNAWASTGVDSRGRTRASASGYTGSPHAYWWQHDYFVHAGNTDSSDGVESGFWLPGQWYLASNGGFDGRWVQLFDDRPGEEPVSVNR
;
A
#
# COMPACT_ATOMS: atom_id res chain seq x y z
N MET A 1 -29.81 38.14 -38.71
CA MET A 1 -29.94 37.16 -37.61
C MET A 1 -29.03 36.00 -37.94
N CYS A 2 -27.90 35.86 -37.25
CA CYS A 2 -27.05 34.67 -37.37
C CYS A 2 -27.63 33.59 -36.45
N LEU A 3 -28.06 32.48 -37.03
CA LEU A 3 -28.41 31.26 -36.32
C LEU A 3 -27.11 30.61 -35.83
N CYS A 4 -26.77 30.82 -34.55
CA CYS A 4 -25.74 30.06 -33.88
C CYS A 4 -26.26 28.64 -33.66
N TRP A 5 -25.59 27.65 -34.25
CA TRP A 5 -25.86 26.25 -33.95
C TRP A 5 -25.46 25.96 -32.49
N PRO A 6 -26.26 25.21 -31.72
CA PRO A 6 -25.85 24.81 -30.38
C PRO A 6 -24.55 24.00 -30.49
N SER A 7 -23.56 24.38 -29.69
CA SER A 7 -22.36 23.59 -29.46
C SER A 7 -22.76 22.17 -29.08
N GLU A 8 -22.11 21.18 -29.69
CA GLU A 8 -22.26 19.77 -29.29
C GLU A 8 -22.12 19.66 -27.78
N ALA A 9 -23.16 19.15 -27.12
CA ALA A 9 -23.10 18.78 -25.73
C ALA A 9 -22.13 17.60 -25.61
N HIS A 10 -20.86 17.88 -25.31
CA HIS A 10 -19.93 16.83 -24.93
C HIS A 10 -20.49 16.14 -23.70
N ALA A 11 -20.78 14.84 -23.82
CA ALA A 11 -21.11 14.01 -22.68
C ALA A 11 -20.03 14.23 -21.61
N GLN A 12 -20.45 14.65 -20.42
CA GLN A 12 -19.56 14.86 -19.29
C GLN A 12 -18.71 13.59 -19.13
N ALA A 13 -17.38 13.75 -19.06
CA ALA A 13 -16.49 12.62 -18.83
C ALA A 13 -16.94 11.95 -17.53
N TRP A 14 -17.47 10.72 -17.65
CA TRP A 14 -17.93 9.95 -16.51
C TRP A 14 -16.77 9.55 -15.62
N SER A 15 -15.53 9.65 -16.09
CA SER A 15 -14.31 9.22 -15.40
C SER A 15 -13.46 10.41 -14.92
N LEU A 16 -12.73 10.21 -13.82
CA LEU A 16 -11.77 11.18 -13.31
C LEU A 16 -10.60 11.38 -14.29
N SER A 17 -9.98 12.55 -14.24
CA SER A 17 -8.65 12.76 -14.84
C SER A 17 -7.56 12.19 -13.93
N ASN A 18 -6.35 11.95 -14.46
CA ASN A 18 -5.21 11.47 -13.68
C ASN A 18 -4.90 12.38 -12.48
N ALA A 19 -4.95 13.71 -12.67
CA ALA A 19 -4.74 14.67 -11.58
C ALA A 19 -5.79 14.53 -10.46
N GLN A 20 -7.05 14.23 -10.81
CA GLN A 20 -8.09 14.00 -9.81
C GLN A 20 -7.89 12.68 -9.06
N ARG A 21 -7.42 11.63 -9.75
CA ARG A 21 -7.05 10.34 -9.12
C ARG A 21 -5.90 10.52 -8.14
N GLN A 22 -4.83 11.20 -8.55
CA GLN A 22 -3.71 11.55 -7.68
C GLN A 22 -4.18 12.39 -6.47
N ALA A 23 -5.08 13.34 -6.69
CA ALA A 23 -5.64 14.14 -5.59
C ALA A 23 -6.38 13.28 -4.57
N TYR A 24 -7.19 12.31 -4.99
CA TYR A 24 -7.84 11.35 -4.08
C TYR A 24 -6.83 10.49 -3.33
N LEU A 25 -5.79 10.01 -4.00
CA LEU A 25 -4.72 9.24 -3.38
C LEU A 25 -3.98 10.06 -2.31
N TYR A 26 -3.54 11.28 -2.62
CA TYR A 26 -2.90 12.13 -1.60
C TYR A 26 -3.83 12.55 -0.48
N TYR A 27 -5.10 12.84 -0.78
CA TYR A 27 -6.07 13.30 0.22
C TYR A 27 -6.34 12.24 1.29
N TYR A 28 -6.38 10.96 0.90
CA TYR A 28 -6.64 9.85 1.83
C TYR A 28 -5.40 9.06 2.26
N ALA A 29 -4.22 9.32 1.67
CA ALA A 29 -2.99 8.62 1.99
C ALA A 29 -2.76 8.53 3.52
N PRO A 30 -2.42 7.36 4.07
CA PRO A 30 -2.42 7.13 5.51
C PRO A 30 -1.32 7.90 6.26
N ILE A 31 -1.56 8.29 7.51
CA ILE A 31 -0.47 8.57 8.45
C ILE A 31 -0.12 7.24 9.12
N VAL A 32 1.13 6.81 8.97
CA VAL A 32 1.62 5.57 9.58
C VAL A 32 2.45 5.92 10.81
N PHE A 33 1.87 5.71 11.99
CA PHE A 33 2.60 5.74 13.25
C PHE A 33 3.34 4.44 13.41
N LYS A 34 4.67 4.47 13.47
CA LYS A 34 5.47 3.24 13.48
C LYS A 34 6.28 3.12 14.75
N ARG A 35 6.32 1.91 15.29
CA ARG A 35 7.23 1.53 16.38
C ARG A 35 8.63 1.29 15.81
N ALA A 36 9.66 1.65 16.55
CA ALA A 36 11.05 1.41 16.19
C ALA A 36 11.59 0.10 16.78
N ASN A 37 12.71 -0.36 16.22
CA ASN A 37 13.55 -1.42 16.81
C ASN A 37 15.03 -1.19 16.43
N GLY A 38 15.46 0.06 16.57
CA GLY A 38 16.73 0.57 16.07
C GLY A 38 17.82 0.73 17.12
N ASN A 39 17.68 0.22 18.34
CA ASN A 39 18.78 0.22 19.31
C ASN A 39 19.80 -0.89 18.99
N ASN A 40 20.91 -0.92 19.71
CA ASN A 40 21.98 -1.92 19.53
C ASN A 40 22.59 -1.96 18.11
N GLY A 41 22.73 -0.79 17.48
CA GLY A 41 23.39 -0.65 16.18
C GLY A 41 22.52 -1.00 14.97
N ARG A 42 21.18 -1.01 15.12
CA ARG A 42 20.22 -1.31 14.04
C ARG A 42 19.42 -0.08 13.58
N HIS A 43 19.96 1.11 13.79
CA HIS A 43 19.27 2.35 13.46
C HIS A 43 18.97 2.42 11.95
N GLY A 44 17.73 2.78 11.60
CA GLY A 44 17.26 2.85 10.21
C GLY A 44 16.65 1.56 9.65
N TYR A 45 16.78 0.42 10.35
CA TYR A 45 16.12 -0.84 9.95
C TYR A 45 14.59 -0.71 9.85
N ASP A 46 14.05 0.17 10.69
CA ASP A 46 12.63 0.42 10.94
C ASP A 46 12.02 1.48 10.01
N TRP A 47 12.72 1.87 8.95
CA TRP A 47 12.15 2.71 7.91
C TRP A 47 11.34 1.89 6.90
N ILE A 48 10.23 2.48 6.43
CA ILE A 48 9.53 1.96 5.25
C ILE A 48 10.48 2.06 4.05
N THR A 49 10.51 1.02 3.21
CA THR A 49 11.53 0.87 2.16
C THR A 49 10.97 1.16 0.77
N HIS A 50 11.84 1.61 -0.14
CA HIS A 50 11.60 1.62 -1.60
C HIS A 50 12.08 0.29 -2.18
N PHE A 51 11.42 -0.21 -3.24
CA PHE A 51 11.74 -1.51 -3.85
C PHE A 51 13.15 -1.58 -4.45
N ASN A 52 13.69 -0.44 -4.91
CA ASN A 52 15.02 -0.25 -5.50
C ASN A 52 15.82 0.81 -4.73
N PHE A 53 15.84 0.71 -3.40
CA PHE A 53 16.41 1.74 -2.52
C PHE A 53 17.92 1.96 -2.72
N ASP A 54 18.67 0.95 -3.13
CA ASP A 54 20.13 1.00 -3.34
C ASP A 54 20.52 1.31 -4.80
N GLN A 55 19.54 1.32 -5.70
CA GLN A 55 19.65 1.66 -7.12
C GLN A 55 20.50 0.71 -7.96
N ASP A 56 20.76 -0.51 -7.49
CA ASP A 56 21.52 -1.51 -8.27
C ASP A 56 20.61 -2.35 -9.20
N ASN A 57 19.29 -2.25 -9.03
CA ASN A 57 18.26 -3.07 -9.68
C ASN A 57 18.37 -4.58 -9.39
N ILE A 58 19.02 -4.97 -8.28
CA ILE A 58 19.25 -6.36 -7.85
C ILE A 58 18.34 -6.73 -6.68
N PHE A 59 17.05 -6.88 -6.95
CA PHE A 59 16.06 -7.14 -5.89
C PHE A 59 16.31 -8.39 -5.02
N SER A 60 16.99 -9.43 -5.54
CA SER A 60 17.35 -10.63 -4.77
C SER A 60 18.32 -10.38 -3.61
N ASN A 61 19.03 -9.24 -3.60
CA ASN A 61 19.97 -8.86 -2.54
C ASN A 61 19.40 -7.82 -1.57
N ASN A 62 18.17 -7.33 -1.77
CA ASN A 62 17.60 -6.22 -0.99
C ASN A 62 17.69 -6.46 0.52
N LYS A 63 17.49 -7.70 0.97
CA LYS A 63 17.62 -8.14 2.37
C LYS A 63 19.04 -7.96 2.90
N LEU A 64 20.01 -8.42 2.13
CA LEU A 64 21.44 -8.30 2.43
C LEU A 64 21.86 -6.83 2.48
N ASN A 65 21.44 -6.04 1.50
CA ASN A 65 21.79 -4.62 1.43
C ASN A 65 21.11 -3.83 2.55
N TRP A 66 19.83 -4.07 2.84
CA TRP A 66 19.12 -3.36 3.91
C TRP A 66 19.75 -3.58 5.29
N LYS A 67 20.35 -4.74 5.55
CA LYS A 67 21.12 -4.98 6.78
C LYS A 67 22.31 -4.01 6.97
N ASN A 68 22.79 -3.36 5.91
CA ASN A 68 23.86 -2.36 5.98
C ASN A 68 23.35 -0.91 6.17
N ILE A 69 22.04 -0.69 6.31
CA ILE A 69 21.47 0.64 6.58
C ILE A 69 22.10 1.38 7.79
N PRO A 70 22.61 0.74 8.87
CA PRO A 70 23.24 1.48 9.96
C PRO A 70 24.53 2.16 9.51
N GLN A 71 25.26 1.55 8.57
CA GLN A 71 26.48 2.12 7.98
C GLN A 71 26.15 3.32 7.10
N TYR A 72 25.05 3.25 6.34
CA TYR A 72 24.50 4.40 5.62
C TYR A 72 24.23 5.56 6.60
N VAL A 73 23.47 5.30 7.66
CA VAL A 73 23.09 6.32 8.66
C VAL A 73 24.29 6.88 9.42
N ASP A 74 25.26 6.07 9.81
CA ASP A 74 26.43 6.53 10.56
C ASP A 74 27.37 7.37 9.71
N ALA A 75 27.65 6.93 8.47
CA ALA A 75 28.47 7.69 7.53
C ALA A 75 27.77 8.99 7.07
N SER A 76 26.44 9.01 7.10
CA SER A 76 25.63 10.17 6.72
C SER A 76 25.94 11.45 7.53
N ALA A 77 26.35 11.30 8.79
CA ALA A 77 26.76 12.42 9.64
C ALA A 77 28.04 13.13 9.12
N ASN A 78 28.84 12.44 8.32
CA ASN A 78 30.07 12.97 7.71
C ASN A 78 29.86 13.42 6.25
N GLY A 79 28.64 13.30 5.72
CA GLY A 79 28.30 13.71 4.35
C GLY A 79 28.97 12.90 3.23
N SER A 80 29.72 11.84 3.55
CA SER A 80 30.34 10.93 2.58
C SER A 80 30.41 9.50 3.10
N GLY A 81 30.38 8.52 2.20
CA GLY A 81 30.46 7.10 2.55
C GLY A 81 30.11 6.18 1.38
N ALA A 82 30.39 4.88 1.53
CA ALA A 82 30.18 3.87 0.49
C ALA A 82 28.73 3.82 -0.04
N TYR A 83 27.77 4.13 0.81
CA TYR A 83 26.34 4.07 0.52
C TYR A 83 25.71 5.45 0.24
N SER A 84 26.50 6.49 0.03
CA SER A 84 25.99 7.85 -0.24
C SER A 84 25.15 7.97 -1.51
N HIS A 85 25.22 6.97 -2.41
CA HIS A 85 24.40 6.86 -3.62
C HIS A 85 23.02 6.22 -3.36
N TRP A 86 22.82 5.54 -2.24
CA TRP A 86 21.53 4.94 -1.90
C TRP A 86 20.46 6.01 -1.72
N ARG A 87 19.25 5.68 -2.14
CA ARG A 87 18.10 6.56 -2.11
C ARG A 87 17.03 5.99 -1.22
N ILE A 88 17.26 6.22 0.05
CA ILE A 88 16.35 5.82 1.11
C ILE A 88 15.15 6.76 1.11
N ARG A 89 14.15 6.46 0.28
CA ARG A 89 12.89 7.17 0.14
C ARG A 89 11.76 6.27 0.62
N PRO A 90 11.24 6.44 1.84
CA PRO A 90 10.03 5.74 2.25
C PRO A 90 8.94 5.88 1.18
N THR A 91 8.37 4.76 0.77
CA THR A 91 7.46 4.71 -0.39
C THR A 91 6.25 3.85 -0.05
N LEU A 92 5.06 4.35 -0.39
CA LEU A 92 3.86 3.54 -0.46
C LEU A 92 3.50 3.33 -1.93
N TYR A 93 3.56 2.08 -2.38
CA TYR A 93 3.10 1.73 -3.72
C TYR A 93 1.59 1.76 -3.76
N THR A 94 1.00 2.41 -4.75
CA THR A 94 -0.42 2.66 -4.78
C THR A 94 -1.04 2.15 -6.07
N SER A 95 -2.34 1.87 -5.97
CA SER A 95 -3.22 1.75 -7.12
C SER A 95 -4.59 2.31 -6.75
N LEU A 96 -5.37 2.66 -7.75
CA LEU A 96 -6.72 3.17 -7.59
C LEU A 96 -7.64 2.47 -8.59
N ILE A 97 -8.77 1.95 -8.10
CA ILE A 97 -9.81 1.33 -8.91
C ILE A 97 -11.01 2.24 -8.91
N GLU A 98 -11.36 2.80 -10.07
CA GLU A 98 -12.52 3.65 -10.27
C GLU A 98 -13.63 2.84 -10.94
N PHE A 99 -14.85 2.93 -10.40
CA PHE A 99 -15.99 2.22 -10.97
C PHE A 99 -17.32 2.89 -10.60
N MET A 100 -18.39 2.45 -11.25
CA MET A 100 -19.76 2.91 -11.02
C MET A 100 -20.58 1.85 -10.27
N ASP A 101 -21.22 2.24 -9.16
CA ASP A 101 -22.14 1.42 -8.38
C ASP A 101 -23.22 2.30 -7.71
N GLY A 102 -24.30 2.61 -8.43
CA GLY A 102 -25.29 3.62 -7.99
C GLY A 102 -24.75 5.06 -7.91
N GLY A 103 -23.47 5.24 -8.20
CA GLY A 103 -22.68 6.46 -8.16
C GLY A 103 -21.19 6.12 -8.34
N LYS A 104 -20.33 7.13 -8.46
CA LYS A 104 -18.89 6.88 -8.59
C LYS A 104 -18.28 6.45 -7.26
N SER A 105 -17.46 5.40 -7.32
CA SER A 105 -16.70 4.88 -6.19
C SER A 105 -15.23 4.70 -6.56
N LEU A 106 -14.38 4.76 -5.54
CA LEU A 106 -12.95 4.50 -5.65
C LEU A 106 -12.56 3.42 -4.63
N VAL A 107 -11.81 2.42 -5.04
CA VAL A 107 -10.96 1.68 -4.12
C VAL A 107 -9.57 2.31 -4.17
N LEU A 108 -9.11 2.83 -3.04
CA LEU A 108 -7.77 3.39 -2.87
C LEU A 108 -6.91 2.35 -2.17
N ILE A 109 -5.78 2.00 -2.78
CA ILE A 109 -4.90 0.95 -2.26
C ILE A 109 -3.50 1.54 -2.06
N TYR A 110 -2.92 1.27 -0.89
CA TYR A 110 -1.56 1.67 -0.52
C TYR A 110 -0.84 0.44 0.05
N HIS A 111 0.34 0.15 -0.48
CA HIS A 111 1.16 -0.99 -0.12
C HIS A 111 2.41 -0.50 0.59
N VAL A 112 2.70 -1.07 1.75
CA VAL A 112 3.93 -0.83 2.50
C VAL A 112 4.89 -1.96 2.19
N TYR A 113 6.03 -1.63 1.59
CA TYR A 113 7.06 -2.61 1.26
C TYR A 113 8.19 -2.56 2.29
N HIS A 114 8.64 -3.74 2.72
CA HIS A 114 9.85 -3.90 3.53
C HIS A 114 10.83 -4.87 2.86
N ALA A 115 12.04 -4.39 2.60
CA ALA A 115 13.14 -5.20 2.10
C ALA A 115 13.58 -6.31 3.08
N LEU A 116 13.30 -6.13 4.37
CA LEU A 116 13.73 -7.01 5.44
C LEU A 116 12.59 -7.17 6.46
N ASP A 117 12.18 -8.41 6.70
CA ASP A 117 11.30 -8.75 7.81
C ASP A 117 11.85 -9.98 8.57
N LYS A 118 11.21 -10.37 9.68
CA LYS A 118 11.61 -11.47 10.55
C LYS A 118 10.40 -12.37 10.81
N ASN A 119 10.53 -13.67 10.52
CA ASN A 119 9.48 -14.64 10.80
C ASN A 119 9.35 -14.94 12.31
N ALA A 120 8.33 -15.72 12.69
CA ALA A 120 8.11 -16.13 14.09
C ALA A 120 9.25 -16.99 14.68
N ALA A 121 10.03 -17.69 13.84
CA ALA A 121 11.21 -18.44 14.26
C ALA A 121 12.45 -17.54 14.47
N GLY A 122 12.38 -16.29 14.00
CA GLY A 122 13.43 -15.30 14.11
C GLY A 122 14.34 -15.16 12.88
N ASP A 123 14.03 -15.85 11.78
CA ASP A 123 14.80 -15.78 10.54
C ASP A 123 14.40 -14.56 9.71
N TYR A 124 15.40 -13.94 9.08
CA TYR A 124 15.16 -12.80 8.19
C TYR A 124 14.62 -13.24 6.83
N GLN A 125 13.55 -12.59 6.40
CA GLN A 125 12.86 -12.82 5.13
C GLN A 125 12.98 -11.60 4.21
N LEU A 126 12.97 -11.85 2.91
CA LEU A 126 13.10 -10.89 1.83
C LEU A 126 11.71 -10.56 1.25
N HIS A 127 11.45 -9.27 1.00
CA HIS A 127 10.22 -8.74 0.39
C HIS A 127 8.93 -9.02 1.17
N ASP A 128 8.71 -8.22 2.22
CA ASP A 128 7.41 -8.18 2.88
C ASP A 128 6.49 -7.08 2.32
N TRP A 129 5.19 -7.36 2.33
CA TRP A 129 4.17 -6.50 1.77
C TRP A 129 2.95 -6.42 2.67
N GLU A 130 2.72 -5.24 3.22
CA GLU A 130 1.50 -4.88 3.94
C GLU A 130 0.63 -3.95 3.07
N ARG A 131 -0.64 -3.80 3.40
CA ARG A 131 -1.61 -3.05 2.60
C ARG A 131 -2.64 -2.33 3.46
N VAL A 132 -2.96 -1.11 3.05
CA VAL A 132 -4.15 -0.36 3.43
C VAL A 132 -5.05 -0.24 2.20
N GLU A 133 -6.33 -0.59 2.33
CA GLU A 133 -7.35 -0.40 1.31
C GLU A 133 -8.50 0.43 1.86
N MET A 134 -9.08 1.32 1.05
CA MET A 134 -10.26 2.11 1.41
C MET A 134 -11.26 2.14 0.26
N LEU A 135 -12.53 1.85 0.55
CA LEU A 135 -13.62 2.11 -0.39
C LEU A 135 -14.21 3.50 -0.11
N VAL A 136 -14.10 4.40 -1.09
CA VAL A 136 -14.67 5.75 -1.06
C VAL A 136 -15.90 5.80 -1.97
N LYS A 137 -17.03 6.29 -1.46
CA LYS A 137 -18.30 6.41 -2.17
C LYS A 137 -18.71 7.87 -2.35
N ASN A 138 -19.59 8.13 -3.31
CA ASN A 138 -20.07 9.47 -3.70
C ASN A 138 -18.93 10.37 -4.18
N VAL A 139 -18.01 9.79 -4.95
CA VAL A 139 -16.83 10.46 -5.47
C VAL A 139 -17.23 11.49 -6.52
N THR A 140 -16.59 12.65 -6.47
CA THR A 140 -16.82 13.77 -7.41
C THR A 140 -15.50 14.19 -8.05
N GLY A 141 -15.46 15.34 -8.72
CA GLY A 141 -14.26 15.82 -9.37
C GLY A 141 -13.12 16.23 -8.41
N SER A 142 -13.36 16.39 -7.11
CA SER A 142 -12.30 16.69 -6.13
C SER A 142 -12.64 16.07 -4.78
N PRO A 143 -11.63 15.62 -4.01
CA PRO A 143 -11.85 15.15 -2.66
C PRO A 143 -12.27 16.29 -1.72
N GLY A 144 -12.92 15.94 -0.61
CA GLY A 144 -13.49 16.83 0.39
C GLY A 144 -14.89 17.36 0.04
N GLY A 145 -15.48 16.93 -1.07
CA GLY A 145 -16.71 17.49 -1.66
C GLY A 145 -18.02 16.84 -1.21
N GLY A 146 -17.97 15.87 -0.29
CA GLY A 146 -19.14 15.14 0.21
C GLY A 146 -19.06 13.62 0.02
N GLU A 147 -17.96 13.12 -0.53
CA GLU A 147 -17.63 11.70 -0.51
C GLU A 147 -17.38 11.20 0.92
N TYR A 148 -17.45 9.89 1.12
CA TYR A 148 -17.12 9.27 2.41
C TYR A 148 -16.44 7.92 2.22
N VAL A 149 -15.60 7.55 3.20
CA VAL A 149 -14.98 6.23 3.27
C VAL A 149 -15.98 5.26 3.87
N ALA A 150 -16.48 4.32 3.06
CA ALA A 150 -17.46 3.31 3.45
C ALA A 150 -16.83 2.25 4.37
N TYR A 151 -15.60 1.85 4.09
CA TYR A 151 -14.78 1.04 4.98
C TYR A 151 -13.30 1.23 4.65
N ALA A 152 -12.44 0.81 5.58
CA ALA A 152 -11.03 0.59 5.36
C ALA A 152 -10.63 -0.83 5.78
N VAL A 153 -9.61 -1.38 5.13
CA VAL A 153 -9.01 -2.68 5.43
C VAL A 153 -7.52 -2.49 5.62
N VAL A 154 -6.95 -3.16 6.62
CA VAL A 154 -5.49 -3.27 6.79
C VAL A 154 -5.08 -4.73 6.88
N THR A 155 -3.91 -5.06 6.33
CA THR A 155 -3.33 -6.39 6.49
C THR A 155 -2.73 -6.55 7.89
N GLN A 156 -2.96 -7.72 8.46
CA GLN A 156 -2.38 -8.12 9.73
C GLN A 156 -1.92 -9.58 9.59
N HIS A 157 -0.66 -9.76 9.19
CA HIS A 157 -0.15 -11.06 8.74
C HIS A 157 -1.04 -11.64 7.62
N GLN A 158 -1.65 -12.80 7.84
CA GLN A 158 -2.54 -13.45 6.87
C GLN A 158 -3.99 -12.93 6.91
N ARG A 159 -4.32 -11.98 7.80
CA ARG A 159 -5.68 -11.46 8.01
C ARG A 159 -5.89 -10.12 7.30
N ASN A 160 -7.15 -9.80 7.02
CA ASN A 160 -7.54 -8.52 6.42
C ASN A 160 -8.59 -7.87 7.31
N VAL A 161 -8.13 -7.02 8.22
CA VAL A 161 -8.95 -6.46 9.29
C VAL A 161 -9.72 -5.26 8.75
N VAL A 162 -11.04 -5.27 8.87
CA VAL A 162 -11.92 -4.23 8.33
C VAL A 162 -12.47 -3.30 9.41
N ARG A 163 -12.63 -2.01 9.09
CA ARG A 163 -13.43 -1.06 9.87
C ARG A 163 -14.35 -0.29 8.94
N GLN A 164 -15.65 -0.33 9.23
CA GLN A 164 -16.68 0.35 8.46
C GLN A 164 -16.89 1.79 8.90
N TYR A 165 -17.51 2.57 8.03
CA TYR A 165 -18.02 3.90 8.34
C TYR A 165 -18.87 3.86 9.62
N GLY A 166 -18.64 4.82 10.51
CA GLY A 166 -19.31 4.89 11.82
C GLY A 166 -18.63 4.08 12.93
N SER A 167 -17.63 3.24 12.61
CA SER A 167 -16.79 2.62 13.64
C SER A 167 -16.00 3.68 14.42
N SER A 168 -15.95 3.57 15.75
CA SER A 168 -15.11 4.42 16.60
C SER A 168 -13.61 4.17 16.42
N GLU A 169 -13.23 3.09 15.74
CA GLU A 169 -11.85 2.73 15.47
C GLU A 169 -11.39 3.16 14.08
N LEU A 170 -12.30 3.64 13.22
CA LEU A 170 -11.98 4.19 11.91
C LEU A 170 -11.68 5.68 12.02
N ASN A 171 -10.47 6.02 12.47
CA ASN A 171 -10.07 7.39 12.73
C ASN A 171 -9.21 8.00 11.63
N PHE A 172 -9.48 9.25 11.28
CA PHE A 172 -8.73 10.01 10.29
C PHE A 172 -8.15 11.28 10.91
N MET A 173 -6.91 11.62 10.57
CA MET A 173 -6.27 12.89 10.86
C MET A 173 -6.65 13.92 9.79
N PRO A 174 -7.50 14.93 10.11
CA PRO A 174 -7.78 16.01 9.19
C PRO A 174 -6.58 16.96 9.12
N THR A 175 -6.23 17.39 7.91
CA THR A 175 -5.20 18.39 7.64
C THR A 175 -5.75 19.41 6.65
N ALA A 176 -5.01 20.48 6.36
CA ALA A 176 -5.44 21.49 5.40
C ALA A 176 -5.67 20.94 3.98
N THR A 177 -5.02 19.82 3.62
CA THR A 177 -5.04 19.25 2.27
C THR A 177 -5.54 17.80 2.22
N GLY A 178 -6.02 17.25 3.34
CA GLY A 178 -6.34 15.82 3.40
C GLY A 178 -7.10 15.36 4.62
N LYS A 179 -7.59 14.12 4.52
CA LYS A 179 -8.22 13.35 5.59
C LYS A 179 -7.55 11.97 5.62
N HIS A 180 -6.48 11.88 6.39
CA HIS A 180 -5.55 10.76 6.34
C HIS A 180 -5.93 9.66 7.33
N LEU A 181 -6.10 8.42 6.88
CA LEU A 181 -6.39 7.30 7.78
C LEU A 181 -5.22 7.12 8.76
N MET A 182 -5.52 6.98 10.05
CA MET A 182 -4.49 6.78 11.07
C MET A 182 -4.24 5.29 11.30
N ILE A 183 -3.04 4.84 10.93
CA ILE A 183 -2.59 3.47 11.07
C ILE A 183 -1.44 3.44 12.07
N TRP A 184 -1.36 2.36 12.84
CA TRP A 184 -0.17 2.02 13.58
C TRP A 184 0.49 0.81 12.95
N GLN A 185 1.81 0.84 12.77
CA GLN A 185 2.58 -0.26 12.24
C GLN A 185 3.53 -0.82 13.30
N ALA A 186 3.50 -2.14 13.44
CA ALA A 186 4.42 -2.85 14.30
C ALA A 186 5.86 -2.78 13.76
N GLU A 187 6.74 -3.30 14.59
CA GLU A 187 8.12 -3.62 14.25
C GLU A 187 8.47 -4.92 14.97
N TRP A 188 9.63 -5.52 14.73
CA TRP A 188 9.97 -6.77 15.40
C TRP A 188 9.84 -6.68 16.92
N SER A 189 9.36 -7.77 17.52
CA SER A 189 9.22 -7.93 18.96
C SER A 189 9.51 -9.37 19.34
N ASP A 190 10.41 -9.57 20.29
CA ASP A 190 10.68 -10.90 20.87
C ASP A 190 9.70 -11.22 22.02
N LYS A 191 8.72 -10.34 22.30
CA LYS A 191 7.66 -10.59 23.28
C LYS A 191 6.56 -11.48 22.70
N LEU A 192 6.30 -12.58 23.38
CA LEU A 192 5.21 -13.51 23.09
C LEU A 192 3.85 -12.77 23.06
N LEU A 193 3.05 -12.98 22.00
CA LEU A 193 1.71 -12.40 21.79
C LEU A 193 1.64 -10.86 21.70
N ALA A 194 2.77 -10.18 21.48
CA ALA A 194 2.74 -8.76 21.13
C ALA A 194 2.62 -8.60 19.61
N ALA A 195 1.94 -7.54 19.17
CA ALA A 195 2.01 -7.07 17.79
C ALA A 195 3.46 -7.07 17.28
N HIS A 196 3.73 -7.69 16.12
CA HIS A 196 5.09 -7.91 15.59
C HIS A 196 5.08 -8.08 14.06
N GLY A 197 6.26 -8.23 13.44
CA GLY A 197 6.39 -8.62 12.03
C GLY A 197 5.66 -7.70 11.06
N GLN A 198 5.92 -6.39 11.17
CA GLN A 198 5.41 -5.34 10.27
C GLN A 198 3.88 -5.15 10.19
N GLU A 199 3.09 -5.90 10.97
CA GLU A 199 1.63 -5.86 10.89
C GLU A 199 1.04 -4.44 11.07
N LEU A 200 -0.10 -4.19 10.41
CA LEU A 200 -0.84 -2.94 10.51
C LEU A 200 -2.04 -3.05 11.44
N ARG A 201 -2.31 -1.97 12.17
CA ARG A 201 -3.43 -1.82 13.09
C ARG A 201 -4.11 -0.48 12.90
N PHE A 202 -5.41 -0.42 13.15
CA PHE A 202 -6.14 0.85 13.24
C PHE A 202 -5.80 1.57 14.53
N VAL A 203 -5.58 2.88 14.44
CA VAL A 203 -5.44 3.74 15.62
C VAL A 203 -6.83 4.03 16.18
N THR A 204 -7.07 3.66 17.43
CA THR A 204 -8.38 3.78 18.08
C THR A 204 -8.58 5.13 18.76
N ASN A 205 -7.51 5.92 18.95
CA ASN A 205 -7.64 7.28 19.44
C ASN A 205 -8.15 8.22 18.34
N PRO A 206 -9.06 9.16 18.66
CA PRO A 206 -9.49 10.17 17.72
C PRO A 206 -8.34 11.16 17.43
N ALA A 207 -8.35 11.76 16.24
CA ALA A 207 -7.31 12.68 15.81
C ALA A 207 -7.12 13.86 16.78
N SER A 208 -8.21 14.39 17.34
CA SER A 208 -8.15 15.46 18.35
C SER A 208 -7.34 15.08 19.60
N TRP A 209 -7.42 13.82 20.02
CA TRP A 209 -6.61 13.30 21.13
C TRP A 209 -5.14 13.24 20.74
N VAL A 210 -4.82 12.66 19.58
CA VAL A 210 -3.44 12.55 19.07
C VAL A 210 -2.81 13.93 18.92
N SER A 211 -3.51 14.89 18.29
CA SER A 211 -3.05 16.28 18.17
C SER A 211 -2.82 16.94 19.53
N GLY A 212 -3.69 16.68 20.51
CA GLY A 212 -3.51 17.15 21.88
C GLY A 212 -2.26 16.59 22.55
N GLN A 213 -1.94 15.30 22.32
CA GLN A 213 -0.69 14.72 22.81
C GLN A 213 0.54 15.28 22.08
N MET A 214 0.45 15.48 20.77
CA MET A 214 1.53 16.09 19.98
C MET A 214 1.88 17.51 20.46
N ALA A 215 0.88 18.28 20.88
CA ALA A 215 1.06 19.64 21.42
C ALA A 215 1.59 19.65 22.87
N ALA A 216 1.43 18.56 23.61
CA ALA A 216 1.90 18.45 24.99
C ALA A 216 3.39 18.07 25.04
N GLY A 217 4.24 18.98 25.51
CA GLY A 217 5.70 18.81 25.48
C GLY A 217 6.27 17.63 26.29
N ASN A 218 5.47 16.99 27.14
CA ASN A 218 5.86 15.84 27.96
C ASN A 218 4.97 14.60 27.79
N ALA A 219 4.01 14.63 26.87
CA ALA A 219 3.14 13.49 26.62
C ALA A 219 3.94 12.33 26.02
N LYS A 220 3.71 11.12 26.52
CA LYS A 220 4.27 9.89 25.94
C LYS A 220 3.76 9.73 24.51
N ALA A 221 4.67 9.37 23.61
CA ALA A 221 4.36 9.04 22.23
C ALA A 221 3.78 7.62 22.17
N GLU A 222 2.48 7.53 22.38
CA GLU A 222 1.75 6.27 22.39
C GLU A 222 0.34 6.45 21.85
N VAL A 223 -0.17 5.44 21.16
CA VAL A 223 -1.54 5.40 20.62
C VAL A 223 -2.20 4.07 20.95
N GLY A 224 -3.50 4.10 21.20
CA GLY A 224 -4.35 2.92 21.26
C GLY A 224 -4.49 2.31 19.87
N VAL A 225 -4.45 0.98 19.83
CA VAL A 225 -4.61 0.20 18.60
C VAL A 225 -5.71 -0.84 18.80
N ASN A 226 -6.35 -1.26 17.72
CA ASN A 226 -7.45 -2.23 17.79
C ASN A 226 -6.96 -3.62 18.25
N ASP A 227 -7.80 -4.29 19.04
CA ASP A 227 -7.62 -5.68 19.50
C ASP A 227 -6.33 -6.00 20.29
N ASP A 228 -5.55 -5.00 20.73
CA ASP A 228 -4.27 -5.23 21.45
C ASP A 228 -4.15 -4.33 22.68
N GLY A 229 -5.09 -4.52 23.63
CA GLY A 229 -5.32 -3.71 24.85
C GLY A 229 -4.17 -2.82 25.35
N GLY A 230 -4.50 -1.56 25.67
CA GLY A 230 -3.54 -0.55 26.09
C GLY A 230 -3.06 0.31 24.92
N LYS A 231 -1.94 1.01 25.12
CA LYS A 231 -1.35 1.89 24.11
C LYS A 231 0.00 1.35 23.65
N LYS A 232 0.38 1.65 22.42
CA LYS A 232 1.61 1.22 21.76
C LYS A 232 2.50 2.41 21.49
N ASN A 233 3.81 2.21 21.69
CA ASN A 233 4.81 3.24 21.44
C ASN A 233 4.80 3.68 19.97
N VAL A 234 5.04 4.97 19.79
CA VAL A 234 5.24 5.62 18.49
C VAL A 234 6.62 6.24 18.50
N HIS A 235 7.45 5.86 17.53
CA HIS A 235 8.81 6.40 17.37
C HIS A 235 8.96 7.16 16.06
N TYR A 236 8.15 6.79 15.06
CA TYR A 236 8.03 7.50 13.79
C TYR A 236 6.59 7.90 13.50
N ALA A 237 6.42 9.00 12.78
CA ALA A 237 5.24 9.29 11.99
C ALA A 237 5.68 9.42 10.53
N PHE A 238 5.24 8.48 9.69
CA PHE A 238 5.41 8.54 8.24
C PHE A 238 4.21 9.27 7.62
N VAL A 239 4.50 10.31 6.84
CA VAL A 239 3.53 11.31 6.37
C VAL A 239 3.60 11.43 4.85
N PRO A 240 2.47 11.50 4.12
CA PRO A 240 2.51 11.62 2.66
C PRO A 240 3.14 12.95 2.24
N GLY A 241 4.28 12.90 1.56
CA GLY A 241 5.05 14.07 1.14
C GLY A 241 4.30 14.99 0.18
N GLY A 242 3.41 14.44 -0.65
CA GLY A 242 2.54 15.21 -1.55
C GLY A 242 1.37 15.92 -0.87
N SER A 243 1.10 15.66 0.43
CA SER A 243 0.08 16.37 1.21
C SER A 243 0.73 17.46 2.06
N LEU A 244 0.88 18.67 1.48
CA LEU A 244 1.55 19.80 2.15
C LEU A 244 0.95 20.16 3.51
N GLY A 245 -0.38 20.04 3.67
CA GLY A 245 -1.06 20.22 4.94
C GLY A 245 -0.61 19.20 5.99
N ALA A 246 -0.49 17.93 5.62
CA ALA A 246 -0.01 16.89 6.52
C ALA A 246 1.48 17.09 6.87
N VAL A 247 2.32 17.39 5.88
CA VAL A 247 3.74 17.70 6.09
C VAL A 247 3.88 18.86 7.08
N SER A 248 3.10 19.93 6.93
CA SER A 248 3.11 21.06 7.85
C SER A 248 2.59 20.71 9.24
N THR A 249 1.50 19.93 9.36
CA THR A 249 0.93 19.51 10.66
C THR A 249 1.93 18.68 11.48
N PHE A 250 2.71 17.84 10.81
CA PHE A 250 3.67 16.97 11.47
C PHE A 250 5.09 17.54 11.49
N ALA A 251 5.39 18.61 10.76
CA ALA A 251 6.75 19.07 10.49
C ALA A 251 7.64 17.91 9.97
N ALA A 252 7.10 17.11 9.04
CA ALA A 252 7.79 15.96 8.48
C ALA A 252 8.90 16.37 7.51
N GLN A 253 9.97 15.59 7.48
CA GLN A 253 11.13 15.84 6.62
C GLN A 253 11.44 14.62 5.74
N PRO A 254 11.97 14.82 4.53
CA PRO A 254 12.45 13.72 3.71
C PRO A 254 13.72 13.10 4.29
N ILE A 255 13.87 11.78 4.12
CA ILE A 255 15.15 11.13 4.33
C ILE A 255 16.01 11.40 3.10
N THR A 256 17.16 11.98 3.37
CA THR A 256 18.28 12.17 2.45
C THR A 256 19.53 11.68 3.15
N TYR A 257 20.65 11.57 2.44
CA TYR A 257 21.91 11.29 3.12
C TYR A 257 22.17 12.31 4.25
N ALA A 258 22.02 13.61 3.98
CA ALA A 258 22.26 14.64 4.99
C ALA A 258 21.33 14.56 6.23
N THR A 259 20.08 14.08 6.07
CA THR A 259 19.09 14.04 7.17
C THR A 259 19.00 12.69 7.88
N ALA A 260 19.53 11.61 7.27
CA ALA A 260 19.39 10.23 7.72
C ALA A 260 19.76 10.01 9.19
N SER A 261 20.94 10.46 9.63
CA SER A 261 21.37 10.32 11.03
C SER A 261 20.42 10.98 12.03
N SER A 262 19.87 12.14 11.68
CA SER A 262 18.95 12.89 12.55
C SER A 262 17.55 12.27 12.61
N LEU A 263 17.13 11.61 11.53
CA LEU A 263 15.81 11.00 11.39
C LEU A 263 15.77 9.56 11.88
N ALA A 264 16.91 8.91 12.18
CA ALA A 264 16.91 7.62 12.82
C ALA A 264 16.44 7.72 14.28
N SER A 265 15.45 6.92 14.68
CA SER A 265 14.86 6.95 16.04
C SER A 265 15.83 6.50 17.13
N ARG A 266 16.73 5.56 16.79
CA ARG A 266 17.67 4.89 17.70
C ARG A 266 16.98 4.32 18.96
N SER A 267 15.70 4.00 18.85
CA SER A 267 14.84 3.54 19.95
C SER A 267 14.46 2.08 19.75
N ASP A 268 14.26 1.35 20.85
CA ASP A 268 13.71 -0.01 20.82
C ASP A 268 12.18 -0.02 20.93
N ASN A 269 11.59 -1.15 20.56
CA ASN A 269 10.15 -1.37 20.64
C ASN A 269 9.57 -1.15 22.05
N GLY A 270 10.35 -1.44 23.10
CA GLY A 270 9.98 -1.26 24.50
C GLY A 270 10.28 0.13 25.04
N SER A 271 11.06 0.94 24.34
CA SER A 271 11.44 2.29 24.77
C SER A 271 10.26 3.24 24.63
N SER A 272 9.94 3.96 25.70
CA SER A 272 8.97 5.05 25.65
C SER A 272 9.70 6.36 25.33
N VAL A 273 9.17 7.13 24.37
CA VAL A 273 9.62 8.49 24.06
C VAL A 273 8.45 9.46 24.25
N THR A 274 8.71 10.76 24.20
CA THR A 274 7.65 11.79 24.16
C THR A 274 7.36 12.20 22.73
N TRP A 275 6.18 12.77 22.47
CA TRP A 275 5.80 13.23 21.13
C TRP A 275 6.79 14.20 20.47
N PRO A 276 7.45 15.14 21.19
CA PRO A 276 8.51 15.95 20.61
C PRO A 276 9.68 15.14 20.04
N SER A 277 9.96 13.95 20.59
CA SER A 277 11.06 13.06 20.17
C SER A 277 10.69 12.11 19.04
N VAL A 278 9.42 12.04 18.63
CA VAL A 278 8.98 11.26 17.47
C VAL A 278 9.60 11.82 16.20
N LYS A 279 10.22 10.93 15.41
CA LYS A 279 10.79 11.29 14.11
C LYS A 279 9.67 11.41 13.09
N ARG A 280 9.58 12.52 12.36
CA ARG A 280 8.55 12.72 11.33
C ARG A 280 9.20 12.68 9.96
N VAL A 281 8.80 11.69 9.18
CA VAL A 281 9.43 11.36 7.91
C VAL A 281 8.39 11.44 6.81
N THR A 282 8.73 12.07 5.69
CA THR A 282 7.86 12.03 4.50
C THR A 282 8.04 10.72 3.75
N TYR A 283 6.96 10.19 3.19
CA TYR A 283 6.99 9.13 2.18
C TYR A 283 6.42 9.62 0.84
N GLU A 284 6.84 8.99 -0.25
CA GLU A 284 6.29 9.23 -1.59
C GLU A 284 5.23 8.18 -1.97
N LEU A 285 4.39 8.53 -2.94
CA LEU A 285 3.50 7.61 -3.61
C LEU A 285 4.12 7.25 -4.96
N GLN A 286 4.22 5.97 -5.25
CA GLN A 286 4.59 5.41 -6.56
C GLN A 286 3.54 4.40 -6.98
N ASP A 287 3.41 4.05 -8.24
CA ASP A 287 2.40 3.09 -8.65
C ASP A 287 2.92 1.66 -8.50
N ILE A 288 2.03 0.75 -8.11
CA ILE A 288 2.36 -0.68 -8.19
C ILE A 288 2.62 -1.10 -9.66
N ALA A 289 2.10 -0.30 -10.61
CA ALA A 289 2.33 -0.45 -12.04
C ALA A 289 3.82 -0.51 -12.41
N ASP A 290 4.62 0.35 -11.77
CA ASP A 290 6.05 0.60 -12.05
C ASP A 290 6.92 -0.65 -11.85
N ILE A 291 6.47 -1.57 -10.99
CA ILE A 291 7.25 -2.74 -10.62
C ILE A 291 6.75 -4.04 -11.26
N TRP A 292 5.76 -4.01 -12.16
CA TRP A 292 5.34 -5.19 -12.95
C TRP A 292 6.41 -5.75 -13.89
N PRO A 293 7.14 -4.91 -14.65
CA PRO A 293 8.18 -5.40 -15.55
C PRO A 293 9.23 -6.24 -14.81
N THR A 294 9.49 -5.91 -13.54
CA THR A 294 10.45 -6.62 -12.71
C THR A 294 10.05 -8.07 -12.42
N HIS A 295 8.77 -8.41 -12.49
CA HIS A 295 8.27 -9.78 -12.26
C HIS A 295 7.97 -10.52 -13.57
N TRP A 296 7.97 -9.84 -14.71
CA TRP A 296 7.59 -10.41 -16.00
C TRP A 296 8.62 -11.42 -16.51
N GLN A 297 8.16 -12.55 -17.06
CA GLN A 297 9.05 -13.61 -17.55
C GLN A 297 10.04 -13.17 -18.64
N TYR A 298 9.73 -12.09 -19.37
CA TYR A 298 10.58 -11.51 -20.40
C TYR A 298 11.21 -10.16 -19.99
N GLY A 299 11.02 -9.72 -18.74
CA GLY A 299 11.53 -8.45 -18.23
C GLY A 299 13.03 -8.43 -17.95
N GLY A 300 13.73 -9.58 -18.03
CA GLY A 300 15.18 -9.67 -17.78
C GLY A 300 15.56 -9.83 -16.30
N TYR A 301 14.58 -10.09 -15.43
CA TYR A 301 14.77 -10.22 -13.98
C TYR A 301 14.67 -11.68 -13.48
N GLN A 302 14.96 -12.67 -14.31
CA GLN A 302 14.84 -14.09 -13.94
C GLN A 302 15.83 -14.55 -12.87
N THR A 303 16.89 -13.76 -12.62
CA THR A 303 17.83 -13.95 -11.50
C THR A 303 17.27 -13.49 -10.16
N HIS A 304 16.14 -12.79 -10.12
CA HIS A 304 15.57 -12.17 -8.92
C HIS A 304 14.40 -13.00 -8.36
N TRP A 305 13.82 -13.86 -9.21
CA TRP A 305 12.64 -14.65 -8.92
C TRP A 305 12.88 -16.13 -9.24
N LEU A 306 12.16 -17.00 -8.55
CA LEU A 306 12.05 -18.41 -8.91
C LEU A 306 10.88 -18.59 -9.88
N SER A 307 11.02 -19.53 -10.81
CA SER A 307 9.97 -19.84 -11.80
C SER A 307 8.81 -20.67 -11.23
N THR A 308 8.86 -21.00 -9.94
CA THR A 308 7.83 -21.78 -9.24
C THR A 308 6.64 -20.89 -8.88
N SER A 309 5.44 -21.47 -8.92
CA SER A 309 4.19 -20.78 -8.59
C SER A 309 3.99 -19.43 -9.31
N PRO A 310 4.11 -19.37 -10.64
CA PRO A 310 3.87 -18.13 -11.37
C PRO A 310 2.40 -17.70 -11.31
N SER A 311 2.16 -16.42 -11.56
CA SER A 311 0.85 -15.83 -11.80
C SER A 311 0.69 -15.56 -13.30
N ASP A 312 -0.29 -16.22 -13.92
CA ASP A 312 -0.63 -16.01 -15.33
C ASP A 312 -1.80 -15.04 -15.45
N VAL A 313 -1.61 -13.95 -16.20
CA VAL A 313 -2.58 -12.86 -16.37
C VAL A 313 -2.82 -12.59 -17.85
N LEU A 314 -4.08 -12.61 -18.28
CA LEU A 314 -4.49 -12.16 -19.60
C LEU A 314 -4.59 -10.64 -19.61
N LEU A 315 -3.59 -9.98 -20.21
CA LEU A 315 -3.55 -8.52 -20.40
C LEU A 315 -4.35 -8.11 -21.64
N GLU A 316 -5.43 -7.36 -21.45
CA GLU A 316 -6.17 -6.73 -22.55
C GLU A 316 -5.46 -5.49 -23.08
N SER A 317 -4.75 -4.78 -22.19
CA SER A 317 -3.98 -3.58 -22.50
C SER A 317 -2.52 -3.77 -22.05
N PRO A 318 -1.54 -3.19 -22.77
CA PRO A 318 -0.16 -3.28 -22.36
C PRO A 318 0.08 -2.50 -21.06
N ILE A 319 1.10 -2.91 -20.31
CA ILE A 319 1.66 -2.07 -19.24
C ILE A 319 2.66 -1.13 -19.93
N LEU A 320 2.44 0.17 -19.77
CA LEU A 320 3.24 1.22 -20.38
C LEU A 320 4.20 1.82 -19.35
N ASN A 321 5.39 2.21 -19.77
CA ASN A 321 6.26 3.11 -19.01
C ASN A 321 5.82 4.57 -19.13
N GLU A 322 6.56 5.47 -18.49
CA GLU A 322 6.24 6.90 -18.40
C GLU A 322 6.35 7.59 -19.76
N ALA A 323 7.13 7.02 -20.68
CA ALA A 323 7.22 7.48 -22.07
C ALA A 323 6.06 6.99 -22.95
N GLY A 324 5.11 6.22 -22.39
CA GLY A 324 3.99 5.62 -23.10
C GLY A 324 4.38 4.42 -23.98
N GLN A 325 5.56 3.85 -23.77
CA GLN A 325 6.02 2.66 -24.50
C GLN A 325 5.61 1.41 -23.75
N ALA A 326 5.18 0.38 -24.49
CA ALA A 326 4.80 -0.90 -23.88
C ALA A 326 6.04 -1.62 -23.33
N GLU A 327 6.08 -1.82 -22.02
CA GLU A 327 7.07 -2.67 -21.34
C GLU A 327 6.60 -4.11 -21.25
N VAL A 328 5.30 -4.30 -20.99
CA VAL A 328 4.67 -5.63 -21.03
C VAL A 328 3.58 -5.62 -22.09
N SER A 329 3.68 -6.52 -23.06
CA SER A 329 2.72 -6.65 -24.15
C SER A 329 1.37 -7.22 -23.69
N THR A 330 0.31 -6.95 -24.45
CA THR A 330 -1.00 -7.62 -24.31
C THR A 330 -0.91 -9.14 -24.49
N GLY A 331 -1.98 -9.85 -24.15
CA GLY A 331 -2.09 -11.30 -24.25
C GLY A 331 -1.82 -12.01 -22.92
N LEU A 332 -1.73 -13.34 -22.96
CA LEU A 332 -1.44 -14.12 -21.76
C LEU A 332 0.03 -13.93 -21.37
N GLN A 333 0.25 -13.23 -20.26
CA GLN A 333 1.57 -12.94 -19.71
C GLN A 333 1.78 -13.69 -18.41
N ARG A 334 3.04 -14.02 -18.13
CA ARG A 334 3.45 -14.73 -16.93
C ARG A 334 4.33 -13.84 -16.05
N PHE A 335 4.00 -13.81 -14.77
CA PHE A 335 4.73 -13.09 -13.74
C PHE A 335 5.22 -14.04 -12.67
N TYR A 336 6.50 -13.95 -12.31
CA TYR A 336 7.07 -14.72 -11.21
C TYR A 336 6.86 -13.97 -9.92
N ALA A 337 6.28 -14.64 -8.92
CA ALA A 337 6.09 -14.06 -7.60
C ALA A 337 7.08 -14.63 -6.57
N LYS A 338 7.57 -15.86 -6.76
CA LYS A 338 8.41 -16.50 -5.76
C LYS A 338 9.77 -15.82 -5.70
N THR A 339 10.13 -15.29 -4.53
CA THR A 339 11.38 -14.57 -4.33
C THR A 339 12.59 -15.50 -4.47
N ARG A 340 13.65 -15.04 -5.16
CA ARG A 340 14.99 -15.62 -5.02
C ARG A 340 15.78 -14.76 -4.05
N ASP A 341 16.11 -15.33 -2.91
CA ASP A 341 16.93 -14.69 -1.89
C ASP A 341 18.34 -15.30 -1.92
N ILE A 342 19.36 -14.43 -2.02
CA ILE A 342 20.76 -14.86 -2.15
C ILE A 342 21.34 -15.38 -0.83
N GLU A 343 20.74 -15.06 0.31
CA GLU A 343 21.23 -15.46 1.63
C GLU A 343 20.69 -16.85 2.03
N ASN A 344 19.44 -17.17 1.68
CA ASN A 344 18.78 -18.45 1.93
C ASN A 344 17.45 -18.53 1.18
N GLU A 345 16.88 -19.73 0.99
CA GLU A 345 15.52 -19.84 0.42
C GLU A 345 14.49 -19.17 1.35
N ASP A 346 13.56 -18.42 0.75
CA ASP A 346 12.43 -17.77 1.40
C ASP A 346 11.12 -18.42 0.94
N ASP A 347 10.17 -18.59 1.84
CA ASP A 347 8.86 -19.12 1.55
C ASP A 347 7.85 -18.04 1.12
N ARG A 348 8.20 -16.75 1.17
CA ARG A 348 7.32 -15.66 0.73
C ARG A 348 7.20 -15.54 -0.77
N ASP A 349 6.02 -15.08 -1.18
CA ASP A 349 5.73 -14.65 -2.54
C ASP A 349 5.61 -13.13 -2.60
N GLY A 350 6.06 -12.54 -3.70
CA GLY A 350 5.88 -11.15 -4.09
C GLY A 350 4.42 -10.83 -4.43
N TYR A 351 4.16 -9.56 -4.72
CA TYR A 351 2.81 -9.05 -4.88
C TYR A 351 1.96 -9.68 -6.01
N PRO A 352 2.50 -10.20 -7.14
CA PRO A 352 1.67 -10.79 -8.20
C PRO A 352 0.87 -12.04 -7.77
N ALA A 353 1.28 -12.72 -6.69
CA ALA A 353 0.57 -13.86 -6.13
C ALA A 353 -0.32 -13.49 -4.94
N LYS A 354 -0.32 -12.23 -4.50
CA LYS A 354 -1.10 -11.84 -3.32
C LYS A 354 -2.58 -11.78 -3.65
N LYS A 355 -3.39 -12.46 -2.83
CA LYS A 355 -4.86 -12.48 -2.91
C LYS A 355 -5.48 -11.08 -3.03
N TRP A 356 -4.89 -10.12 -2.32
CA TRP A 356 -5.34 -8.74 -2.30
C TRP A 356 -5.22 -8.02 -3.64
N LEU A 357 -4.36 -8.48 -4.55
CA LEU A 357 -4.20 -7.86 -5.86
C LEU A 357 -5.51 -7.90 -6.66
N PHE A 358 -6.30 -8.96 -6.47
CA PHE A 358 -7.58 -9.20 -7.14
C PHE A 358 -8.81 -9.01 -6.23
N GLY A 359 -8.63 -8.52 -4.99
CA GLY A 359 -9.73 -8.41 -4.02
C GLY A 359 -10.21 -9.76 -3.46
N THR A 360 -9.39 -10.81 -3.53
CA THR A 360 -9.82 -12.20 -3.28
C THR A 360 -9.40 -12.72 -1.90
N TYR A 361 -9.61 -11.92 -0.87
CA TYR A 361 -9.27 -12.26 0.51
C TYR A 361 -10.51 -12.24 1.39
N GLU A 362 -10.43 -12.76 2.61
CA GLU A 362 -11.56 -12.74 3.54
C GLU A 362 -11.42 -11.58 4.53
N LEU A 363 -12.53 -10.93 4.87
CA LEU A 363 -12.56 -9.85 5.86
C LEU A 363 -12.67 -10.38 7.28
N ASN A 364 -11.87 -9.81 8.19
CA ASN A 364 -11.84 -10.16 9.59
C ASN A 364 -12.23 -8.98 10.48
N ALA A 365 -13.01 -9.26 11.54
CA ALA A 365 -13.41 -8.24 12.52
C ALA A 365 -12.28 -7.96 13.52
N SER A 366 -11.56 -9.00 13.94
CA SER A 366 -10.55 -8.91 14.99
C SER A 366 -9.15 -9.14 14.43
N ALA A 367 -8.20 -8.37 14.96
CA ALA A 367 -6.78 -8.50 14.70
C ALA A 367 -6.07 -9.41 15.74
N SER A 368 -6.67 -10.56 16.09
CA SER A 368 -6.17 -11.43 17.16
C SER A 368 -5.32 -12.59 16.64
N ASP A 369 -4.11 -12.75 17.20
CA ASP A 369 -3.19 -13.85 16.86
C ASP A 369 -3.63 -15.23 17.37
N SER A 370 -4.63 -15.27 18.25
CA SER A 370 -5.18 -16.51 18.79
C SER A 370 -6.36 -17.09 17.98
N GLY A 371 -6.85 -16.35 16.98
CA GLY A 371 -7.81 -16.83 15.97
C GLY A 371 -7.07 -17.17 14.68
N GLY A 372 -7.43 -18.28 14.03
CA GLY A 372 -6.84 -18.71 12.75
C GLY A 372 -6.71 -17.55 11.75
N GLY A 373 -5.61 -17.57 10.97
CA GLY A 373 -5.38 -16.62 9.88
C GLY A 373 -6.39 -16.81 8.74
N GLY A 374 -6.62 -15.77 7.93
CA GLY A 374 -7.65 -15.78 6.87
C GLY A 374 -7.51 -16.98 5.92
N SER A 375 -8.63 -17.62 5.57
CA SER A 375 -8.62 -18.84 4.79
C SER A 375 -8.10 -18.63 3.37
N GLY A 376 -7.53 -19.69 2.80
CA GLY A 376 -7.28 -19.83 1.35
C GLY A 376 -8.56 -19.89 0.54
N ALA A 377 -9.65 -20.33 1.17
CA ALA A 377 -10.83 -20.84 0.47
C ALA A 377 -11.49 -19.81 -0.46
N PHE A 378 -11.63 -18.54 -0.06
CA PHE A 378 -12.28 -17.56 -0.94
C PHE A 378 -11.42 -17.29 -2.18
N HIS A 379 -10.11 -17.20 -2.02
CA HIS A 379 -9.18 -17.07 -3.14
C HIS A 379 -9.25 -18.29 -4.08
N ASP A 380 -9.23 -19.50 -3.51
CA ASP A 380 -9.28 -20.73 -4.29
C ASP A 380 -10.59 -20.84 -5.07
N ASN A 381 -11.72 -20.49 -4.45
CA ASN A 381 -13.04 -20.44 -5.09
C ASN A 381 -13.12 -19.34 -6.17
N ALA A 382 -12.46 -18.20 -5.95
CA ALA A 382 -12.36 -17.12 -6.93
C ALA A 382 -11.54 -17.56 -8.16
N TRP A 383 -10.39 -18.21 -7.93
CA TRP A 383 -9.53 -18.78 -8.98
C TRP A 383 -10.23 -19.88 -9.78
N ALA A 384 -10.96 -20.75 -9.08
CA ALA A 384 -11.83 -21.78 -9.66
C ALA A 384 -13.09 -21.21 -10.32
N SER A 385 -13.42 -19.95 -10.03
CA SER A 385 -14.66 -19.28 -10.43
C SER A 385 -15.93 -20.07 -10.04
N THR A 386 -15.92 -20.70 -8.86
CA THR A 386 -17.02 -21.52 -8.33
C THR A 386 -17.94 -20.77 -7.37
N GLY A 387 -17.40 -19.76 -6.67
CA GLY A 387 -18.17 -18.92 -5.75
C GLY A 387 -18.99 -17.85 -6.48
N VAL A 388 -20.26 -17.72 -6.10
CA VAL A 388 -21.13 -16.63 -6.57
C VAL A 388 -21.05 -15.43 -5.62
N ASP A 389 -21.01 -14.24 -6.20
CA ASP A 389 -21.03 -12.99 -5.47
C ASP A 389 -22.44 -12.58 -5.01
N SER A 390 -22.56 -11.45 -4.31
CA SER A 390 -23.84 -10.91 -3.85
C SER A 390 -24.82 -10.54 -4.97
N ARG A 391 -24.37 -10.52 -6.23
CA ARG A 391 -25.15 -10.24 -7.43
C ARG A 391 -25.40 -11.51 -8.26
N GLY A 392 -25.10 -12.69 -7.71
CA GLY A 392 -25.32 -13.98 -8.36
C GLY A 392 -24.35 -14.27 -9.51
N ARG A 393 -23.18 -13.64 -9.55
CA ARG A 393 -22.17 -13.83 -10.60
C ARG A 393 -20.90 -14.45 -10.04
N THR A 394 -20.28 -15.33 -10.81
CA THR A 394 -18.92 -15.80 -10.55
C THR A 394 -17.92 -14.86 -11.21
N ARG A 395 -16.62 -15.01 -10.91
CA ARG A 395 -15.56 -14.25 -11.57
C ARG A 395 -15.68 -14.33 -13.09
N ALA A 396 -15.75 -15.55 -13.65
CA ALA A 396 -15.80 -15.77 -15.08
C ALA A 396 -17.09 -15.25 -15.73
N SER A 397 -18.24 -15.33 -15.05
CA SER A 397 -19.49 -14.78 -15.60
C SER A 397 -19.56 -13.25 -15.50
N ALA A 398 -18.90 -12.64 -14.52
CA ALA A 398 -18.77 -11.19 -14.42
C ALA A 398 -17.83 -10.63 -15.49
N SER A 399 -16.66 -11.23 -15.69
CA SER A 399 -15.68 -10.76 -16.68
C SER A 399 -16.06 -11.12 -18.12
N GLY A 400 -16.79 -12.22 -18.32
CA GLY A 400 -17.11 -12.77 -19.64
C GLY A 400 -16.06 -13.77 -20.17
N TYR A 401 -14.97 -14.00 -19.44
CA TYR A 401 -13.91 -14.94 -19.80
C TYR A 401 -14.19 -16.36 -19.27
N THR A 402 -15.03 -17.11 -19.98
CA THR A 402 -15.44 -18.47 -19.58
C THR A 402 -14.31 -19.50 -19.54
N GLY A 403 -13.17 -19.22 -20.19
CA GLY A 403 -11.97 -20.07 -20.17
C GLY A 403 -10.95 -19.72 -19.08
N SER A 404 -11.19 -18.67 -18.27
CA SER A 404 -10.31 -18.28 -17.17
C SER A 404 -10.27 -19.21 -15.95
N PRO A 405 -11.34 -19.97 -15.59
CA PRO A 405 -11.32 -20.81 -14.38
C PRO A 405 -10.12 -21.75 -14.35
N HIS A 406 -9.35 -21.74 -13.25
CA HIS A 406 -8.12 -22.52 -13.07
C HIS A 406 -6.99 -22.29 -14.09
N ALA A 407 -7.09 -21.29 -14.96
CA ALA A 407 -6.17 -21.09 -16.07
C ALA A 407 -5.38 -19.78 -15.94
N TYR A 408 -6.06 -18.66 -15.73
CA TYR A 408 -5.44 -17.33 -15.63
C TYR A 408 -6.36 -16.35 -14.91
N TRP A 409 -5.78 -15.25 -14.44
CA TRP A 409 -6.53 -14.05 -14.05
C TRP A 409 -6.73 -13.17 -15.29
N TRP A 410 -7.89 -12.57 -15.44
CA TRP A 410 -8.04 -11.46 -16.36
C TRP A 410 -7.46 -10.19 -15.72
N GLN A 411 -6.78 -9.34 -16.49
CA GLN A 411 -6.16 -8.10 -16.02
C GLN A 411 -7.07 -7.29 -15.09
N HIS A 412 -8.34 -7.16 -15.45
CA HIS A 412 -9.29 -6.34 -14.72
C HIS A 412 -10.22 -7.16 -13.82
N ASP A 413 -9.90 -8.42 -13.52
CA ASP A 413 -10.57 -9.14 -12.43
C ASP A 413 -10.33 -8.38 -11.13
N TYR A 414 -11.41 -8.01 -10.45
CA TYR A 414 -11.36 -7.45 -9.11
C TYR A 414 -12.69 -7.64 -8.39
N PHE A 415 -12.62 -8.11 -7.16
CA PHE A 415 -13.76 -8.26 -6.28
C PHE A 415 -13.82 -7.08 -5.30
N VAL A 416 -14.93 -6.33 -5.34
CA VAL A 416 -15.19 -5.20 -4.44
C VAL A 416 -15.95 -5.73 -3.22
N HIS A 417 -15.37 -5.59 -2.04
CA HIS A 417 -16.03 -5.98 -0.79
C HIS A 417 -17.19 -5.05 -0.44
N ALA A 418 -18.16 -5.58 0.30
CA ALA A 418 -19.22 -4.81 0.95
C ALA A 418 -18.75 -4.22 2.30
N GLY A 419 -17.61 -4.70 2.82
CA GLY A 419 -17.04 -4.30 4.11
C GLY A 419 -17.54 -5.11 5.30
N ASN A 420 -18.45 -6.07 5.10
CA ASN A 420 -18.98 -6.95 6.14
C ASN A 420 -18.08 -8.18 6.30
N THR A 421 -17.87 -8.61 7.54
CA THR A 421 -17.16 -9.85 7.82
C THR A 421 -18.09 -11.04 7.65
N ASP A 422 -17.67 -12.05 6.92
CA ASP A 422 -18.35 -13.35 6.84
C ASP A 422 -17.52 -14.39 7.60
N SER A 423 -18.18 -15.24 8.39
CA SER A 423 -17.53 -16.34 9.11
C SER A 423 -17.54 -17.65 8.32
N SER A 424 -18.11 -17.65 7.12
CA SER A 424 -18.23 -18.82 6.25
C SER A 424 -17.01 -18.91 5.35
N ASP A 425 -16.16 -19.92 5.58
CA ASP A 425 -14.98 -20.14 4.74
C ASP A 425 -15.36 -20.20 3.25
N GLY A 426 -14.62 -19.45 2.42
CA GLY A 426 -14.78 -19.53 0.98
C GLY A 426 -15.88 -18.67 0.38
N VAL A 427 -16.59 -17.89 1.20
CA VAL A 427 -17.62 -16.93 0.78
C VAL A 427 -17.30 -15.55 1.33
N GLU A 428 -17.51 -14.52 0.52
CA GLU A 428 -17.21 -13.15 0.90
C GLU A 428 -18.33 -12.21 0.42
N SER A 429 -18.65 -11.21 1.24
CA SER A 429 -19.70 -10.24 0.93
C SER A 429 -19.15 -9.17 0.00
N GLY A 430 -19.63 -9.12 -1.24
CA GLY A 430 -19.16 -8.18 -2.25
C GLY A 430 -19.60 -8.55 -3.65
N PHE A 431 -18.96 -7.96 -4.66
CA PHE A 431 -19.26 -8.24 -6.06
C PHE A 431 -18.05 -8.14 -6.97
N TRP A 432 -18.06 -8.97 -8.02
CA TRP A 432 -17.10 -8.87 -9.11
C TRP A 432 -17.41 -7.67 -10.01
N LEU A 433 -16.39 -6.89 -10.38
CA LEU A 433 -16.58 -5.86 -11.38
C LEU A 433 -16.87 -6.49 -12.76
N PRO A 434 -17.89 -6.03 -13.51
CA PRO A 434 -18.29 -6.63 -14.78
C PRO A 434 -17.29 -6.32 -15.91
N GLY A 435 -17.24 -7.15 -16.95
CA GLY A 435 -16.48 -6.87 -18.17
C GLY A 435 -16.61 -5.40 -18.63
N GLN A 436 -15.50 -4.81 -19.07
CA GLN A 436 -15.38 -3.42 -19.50
C GLN A 436 -15.61 -2.35 -18.41
N TRP A 437 -15.74 -2.69 -17.13
CA TRP A 437 -15.90 -1.71 -16.04
C TRP A 437 -14.80 -0.64 -16.02
N TYR A 438 -13.58 -1.03 -16.41
CA TYR A 438 -12.36 -0.22 -16.35
C TYR A 438 -12.27 0.84 -17.45
N LEU A 439 -13.16 0.81 -18.45
CA LEU A 439 -13.15 1.78 -19.54
C LEU A 439 -13.62 3.14 -19.05
N ALA A 440 -12.94 4.21 -19.49
CA ALA A 440 -13.33 5.57 -19.18
C ALA A 440 -14.78 5.90 -19.65
N SER A 441 -15.23 5.29 -20.75
CA SER A 441 -16.62 5.42 -21.24
C SER A 441 -17.67 4.86 -20.28
N ASN A 442 -17.27 3.90 -19.43
CA ASN A 442 -18.09 3.29 -18.40
C ASN A 442 -17.84 3.94 -17.02
N GLY A 443 -17.07 5.03 -16.98
CA GLY A 443 -16.75 5.76 -15.76
C GLY A 443 -15.75 5.07 -14.85
N GLY A 444 -14.94 4.13 -15.38
CA GLY A 444 -13.95 3.41 -14.60
C GLY A 444 -12.50 3.61 -15.04
N PHE A 445 -11.61 3.01 -14.26
CA PHE A 445 -10.15 3.06 -14.40
C PHE A 445 -9.50 2.00 -13.49
N ASP A 446 -8.48 1.31 -13.98
CA ASP A 446 -7.74 0.30 -13.21
C ASP A 446 -6.26 0.68 -13.04
N GLY A 447 -5.96 1.38 -11.95
CA GLY A 447 -4.64 1.88 -11.62
C GLY A 447 -3.64 0.81 -11.18
N ARG A 448 -4.02 -0.48 -11.17
CA ARG A 448 -3.04 -1.56 -10.91
C ARG A 448 -2.06 -1.76 -12.07
N TRP A 449 -2.40 -1.23 -13.26
CA TRP A 449 -1.69 -1.44 -14.52
C TRP A 449 -1.27 -0.15 -15.22
N VAL A 450 -1.54 1.00 -14.60
CA VAL A 450 -1.34 2.32 -15.20
C VAL A 450 -0.59 3.20 -14.22
N GLN A 451 0.44 3.88 -14.70
CA GLN A 451 1.24 4.81 -13.93
C GLN A 451 0.51 6.16 -13.81
N LEU A 452 0.37 6.64 -12.59
CA LEU A 452 -0.15 7.95 -12.22
C LEU A 452 0.96 8.86 -11.72
N PHE A 453 1.92 8.36 -10.95
CA PHE A 453 3.05 9.08 -10.38
C PHE A 453 4.30 8.86 -11.24
N ASP A 454 5.15 9.89 -11.26
CA ASP A 454 6.45 9.81 -11.94
C ASP A 454 7.43 9.10 -11.02
N ASP A 455 7.99 7.98 -11.48
CA ASP A 455 8.86 7.14 -10.67
C ASP A 455 10.35 7.47 -10.84
N ARG A 456 10.71 8.34 -11.80
CA ARG A 456 12.08 8.57 -12.30
C ARG A 456 13.05 8.88 -11.17
N PRO A 457 13.89 7.91 -10.75
CA PRO A 457 14.78 8.11 -9.63
C PRO A 457 15.92 9.07 -9.98
N GLY A 458 15.79 10.36 -9.69
CA GLY A 458 16.90 11.35 -9.72
C GLY A 458 16.76 12.49 -10.68
N GLU A 459 15.60 12.57 -11.28
CA GLU A 459 15.13 13.75 -12.00
C GLU A 459 14.12 14.51 -11.15
N GLU A 460 14.30 14.53 -9.82
CA GLU A 460 13.57 15.45 -8.95
C GLU A 460 13.71 16.86 -9.55
N PRO A 461 12.61 17.59 -9.81
CA PRO A 461 12.72 18.96 -10.28
C PRO A 461 13.54 19.71 -9.25
N VAL A 462 14.75 20.11 -9.65
CA VAL A 462 15.60 21.01 -8.89
C VAL A 462 14.71 22.16 -8.49
N SER A 463 14.44 22.30 -7.19
CA SER A 463 13.55 23.32 -6.64
C SER A 463 13.74 24.63 -7.38
N VAL A 464 12.81 24.96 -8.27
CA VAL A 464 12.76 26.30 -8.85
C VAL A 464 12.15 27.11 -7.74
N ASN A 465 13.01 27.80 -6.98
CA ASN A 465 12.59 28.89 -6.11
C ASN A 465 11.55 29.71 -6.89
N ARG A 466 10.30 29.67 -6.44
CA ARG A 466 9.28 30.64 -6.81
C ARG A 466 9.04 31.54 -5.62
#